data_AF-A0A915B3A8-F1
#
_entry.id   AF-A0A915B3A8-F1
#
_cell.length_a   1.000
_cell.length_b   1.000
_cell.length_c   1.000
_cell.angle_alpha   90.00
_cell.angle_beta   90.00
_cell.angle_gamma   90.00
#
_symmetry.space_group_name_H-M   'P 1'
#
loop_
_entity.id
_entity.type
_entity.pdbx_description
1 polymer ?
#
loop_
_entity_poly.entity_id
_entity_poly.type
_entity_poly.pdbx_seq_one_letter_code
_entity_poly.pdbx_strand_id
1 'polypeptide(L)'
;LHRGRDVMVSSQKQQISELSNEIDRLKEEKLEALERLHSTEKMLVDAQKALSNLQIVLRDLGSDHEAQIALHEEEMRQLKAEMEKTKDELITLRNKEQSLILEKQVLEDSAVHLKEEISRKETVIEELEMQLDERAQATASSSSSTYHIDDQTLRQLFLSYFTAEKSKQPDIAMLLASVLGYPQEDVAKIHAANQAASRGWFGLGGPSRPV
;
A
#
# COMPACT_ATOMS: atom_id res chain seq x y z
N LEU A 1 -135.25 -12.33 44.37
CA LEU A 1 -134.17 -13.34 44.22
C LEU A 1 -133.54 -13.34 42.81
N HIS A 2 -134.30 -13.24 41.72
CA HIS A 2 -133.75 -13.22 40.35
C HIS A 2 -132.91 -11.97 40.02
N ARG A 3 -133.41 -10.77 40.31
CA ARG A 3 -132.74 -9.49 39.98
C ARG A 3 -131.35 -9.29 40.62
N GLY A 4 -131.13 -9.77 41.85
CA GLY A 4 -129.83 -9.69 42.52
C GLY A 4 -128.81 -10.69 42.00
N ARG A 5 -129.29 -11.82 41.45
CA ARG A 5 -128.45 -12.84 40.81
C ARG A 5 -127.96 -12.35 39.44
N ASP A 6 -128.81 -11.66 38.68
CA ASP A 6 -128.46 -11.11 37.38
C ASP A 6 -127.41 -9.98 37.47
N VAL A 7 -127.50 -9.10 38.49
CA VAL A 7 -126.51 -8.04 38.74
C VAL A 7 -125.15 -8.60 39.17
N MET A 8 -125.15 -9.65 40.00
CA MET A 8 -123.92 -10.33 40.39
C MET A 8 -123.26 -11.03 39.17
N VAL A 9 -124.06 -11.69 38.34
CA VAL A 9 -123.57 -12.33 37.10
C VAL A 9 -123.06 -11.30 36.09
N SER A 10 -123.69 -10.12 35.96
CA SER A 10 -123.19 -9.07 35.06
C SER A 10 -121.88 -8.46 35.56
N SER A 11 -121.74 -8.24 36.87
CA SER A 11 -120.49 -7.75 37.48
C SER A 11 -119.35 -8.76 37.31
N GLN A 12 -119.62 -10.05 37.50
CA GLN A 12 -118.65 -11.11 37.26
C GLN A 12 -118.23 -11.20 35.79
N LYS A 13 -119.18 -11.06 34.84
CA LYS A 13 -118.86 -11.02 33.40
C LYS A 13 -117.99 -9.81 33.03
N GLN A 14 -118.25 -8.65 33.60
CA GLN A 14 -117.44 -7.46 33.38
C GLN A 14 -116.01 -7.66 33.91
N GLN A 15 -115.85 -8.18 35.12
CA GLN A 15 -114.53 -8.51 35.68
C GLN A 15 -113.77 -9.54 34.84
N ILE A 16 -114.45 -10.57 34.34
CA ILE A 16 -113.83 -11.57 33.44
C ILE A 16 -113.36 -10.92 32.13
N SER A 17 -114.13 -9.97 31.59
CA SER A 17 -113.76 -9.24 30.37
C SER A 17 -112.57 -8.31 30.61
N GLU A 18 -112.54 -7.58 31.72
CA GLU A 18 -111.42 -6.70 32.09
C GLU A 18 -110.13 -7.51 32.30
N LEU A 19 -110.21 -8.62 33.04
CA LEU A 19 -109.08 -9.53 33.22
C LEU A 19 -108.62 -10.18 31.91
N SER A 20 -109.53 -10.52 31.00
CA SER A 20 -109.17 -11.07 29.69
C SER A 20 -108.42 -10.04 28.84
N ASN A 21 -108.90 -8.80 28.82
CA ASN A 21 -108.24 -7.71 28.10
C ASN A 21 -106.84 -7.40 28.69
N GLU A 22 -106.70 -7.41 30.01
CA GLU A 22 -105.40 -7.22 30.66
C GLU A 22 -104.44 -8.38 30.37
N ILE A 23 -104.94 -9.63 30.36
CA ILE A 23 -104.16 -10.80 29.98
C ILE A 23 -103.67 -10.67 28.53
N ASP A 24 -104.52 -10.22 27.61
CA ASP A 24 -104.13 -10.08 26.21
C ASP A 24 -103.12 -8.93 26.01
N ARG A 25 -103.28 -7.81 26.72
CA ARG A 25 -102.26 -6.74 26.76
C ARG A 25 -100.92 -7.25 27.31
N LEU A 26 -100.92 -7.97 28.42
CA LEU A 26 -99.70 -8.53 29.02
C LEU A 26 -99.02 -9.55 28.10
N LYS A 27 -99.79 -10.31 27.30
CA LYS A 27 -99.22 -11.21 26.29
C LYS A 27 -98.51 -10.44 25.18
N GLU A 28 -99.11 -9.35 24.70
CA GLU A 28 -98.53 -8.49 23.67
C GLU A 28 -97.25 -7.81 24.18
N GLU A 29 -97.29 -7.20 25.37
CA GLU A 29 -96.12 -6.61 26.01
C GLU A 29 -95.00 -7.64 26.24
N LYS A 30 -95.35 -8.86 26.65
CA LYS A 30 -94.39 -9.97 26.78
C LYS A 30 -93.75 -10.31 25.44
N LEU A 31 -94.54 -10.35 24.36
CA LEU A 31 -94.05 -10.70 23.03
C LEU A 31 -93.09 -9.63 22.50
N GLU A 32 -93.43 -8.35 22.67
CA GLU A 32 -92.53 -7.24 22.35
C GLU A 32 -91.25 -7.27 23.18
N ALA A 33 -91.35 -7.55 24.48
CA ALA A 33 -90.18 -7.65 25.36
C ALA A 33 -89.26 -8.80 24.95
N LEU A 34 -89.81 -9.94 24.54
CA LEU A 34 -89.05 -11.08 24.02
C LEU A 34 -88.35 -10.74 22.71
N GLU A 35 -89.01 -10.01 21.80
CA GLU A 35 -88.39 -9.58 20.55
C GLU A 35 -87.23 -8.60 20.80
N ARG A 36 -87.41 -7.64 21.71
CA ARG A 36 -86.35 -6.71 22.12
C ARG A 36 -85.18 -7.44 22.77
N LEU A 37 -85.46 -8.41 23.65
CA LEU A 37 -84.43 -9.24 24.28
C LEU A 37 -83.63 -10.03 23.24
N HIS A 38 -84.31 -10.67 22.28
CA HIS A 38 -83.62 -11.42 21.24
C HIS A 38 -82.75 -10.52 20.35
N SER A 39 -83.24 -9.32 20.04
CA SER A 39 -82.48 -8.31 19.29
C SER A 39 -81.23 -7.85 20.05
N THR A 40 -81.35 -7.56 21.36
CA THR A 40 -80.21 -7.15 22.18
C THR A 40 -79.20 -8.27 22.39
N GLU A 41 -79.64 -9.51 22.56
CA GLU A 41 -78.77 -10.69 22.61
C GLU A 41 -77.96 -10.86 21.32
N LYS A 42 -78.62 -10.70 20.16
CA LYS A 42 -77.92 -10.75 18.87
C LYS A 42 -76.87 -9.64 18.75
N MET A 43 -77.24 -8.40 19.09
CA MET A 43 -76.29 -7.27 19.07
C MET A 43 -75.11 -7.51 20.03
N LEU A 44 -75.34 -8.11 21.19
CA LEU A 44 -74.30 -8.43 22.16
C LEU A 44 -73.31 -9.47 21.58
N VAL A 45 -73.82 -10.52 20.94
CA VAL A 45 -72.98 -11.54 20.29
C VAL A 45 -72.14 -10.93 19.17
N ASP A 46 -72.73 -10.06 18.35
CA ASP A 46 -72.01 -9.40 17.25
C ASP A 46 -70.96 -8.41 17.78
N ALA A 47 -71.27 -7.68 18.86
CA ALA A 47 -70.32 -6.80 19.54
C ALA A 47 -69.16 -7.59 20.18
N GLN A 48 -69.43 -8.75 20.78
CA GLN A 48 -68.39 -9.63 21.32
C GLN A 48 -67.45 -10.15 20.23
N LYS A 49 -67.97 -10.54 19.06
CA LYS A 49 -67.15 -10.93 17.91
C LYS A 49 -66.30 -9.78 17.40
N ALA A 50 -66.89 -8.59 17.26
CA ALA A 50 -66.15 -7.40 16.83
C ALA A 50 -65.02 -7.04 17.81
N LEU A 51 -65.30 -7.12 19.11
CA LEU A 51 -64.29 -6.89 20.15
C LEU A 51 -63.16 -7.91 20.08
N SER A 52 -63.48 -9.21 19.92
CA SER A 52 -62.48 -10.26 19.76
C SER A 52 -61.59 -10.02 18.53
N ASN A 53 -62.19 -9.62 17.41
CA ASN A 53 -61.42 -9.33 16.19
C ASN A 53 -60.49 -8.13 16.39
N LEU A 54 -60.97 -7.06 17.02
CA LEU A 54 -60.15 -5.89 17.33
C LEU A 54 -58.99 -6.24 18.28
N GLN A 55 -59.22 -7.08 19.28
CA GLN A 55 -58.16 -7.54 20.18
C GLN A 55 -57.06 -8.32 19.44
N ILE A 56 -57.44 -9.16 18.48
CA ILE A 56 -56.47 -9.88 17.63
C ILE A 56 -55.66 -8.89 16.80
N VAL A 57 -56.33 -7.97 16.09
CA VAL A 57 -55.65 -6.98 15.25
C VAL A 57 -54.70 -6.09 16.07
N LEU A 58 -55.11 -5.67 17.27
CA LEU A 58 -54.24 -4.88 18.16
C LEU A 58 -53.02 -5.66 18.63
N ARG A 59 -53.18 -6.95 18.95
CA ARG A 59 -52.07 -7.81 19.34
C ARG A 59 -51.10 -8.00 18.18
N ASP A 60 -51.61 -8.28 17.00
CA ASP A 60 -50.80 -8.51 15.80
C ASP A 60 -50.06 -7.21 15.41
N LEU A 61 -50.74 -6.06 15.46
CA LEU A 61 -50.12 -4.74 15.25
C LEU A 61 -49.03 -4.43 16.29
N GLY A 62 -49.25 -4.78 17.55
CA GLY A 62 -48.24 -4.63 18.60
C GLY A 62 -47.01 -5.48 18.34
N SER A 63 -47.20 -6.74 17.95
CA SER A 63 -46.12 -7.67 17.60
C SER A 63 -45.35 -7.20 16.36
N ASP A 64 -46.05 -6.74 15.32
CA ASP A 64 -45.43 -6.22 14.11
C ASP A 64 -44.62 -4.95 14.39
N HIS A 65 -45.15 -4.07 15.24
CA HIS A 65 -44.45 -2.85 15.63
C HIS A 65 -43.17 -3.14 16.42
N GLU A 66 -43.22 -4.07 17.38
CA GLU A 66 -42.05 -4.51 18.14
C GLU A 66 -40.99 -5.14 17.23
N ALA A 67 -41.40 -5.96 16.26
CA ALA A 67 -40.50 -6.53 15.27
C ALA A 67 -39.84 -5.45 14.39
N GLN A 68 -40.59 -4.44 13.96
CA GLN A 68 -40.05 -3.32 13.18
C GLN A 68 -39.05 -2.48 13.98
N ILE A 69 -39.35 -2.20 15.26
CA ILE A 69 -38.41 -1.50 16.15
C ILE A 69 -37.10 -2.29 16.24
N ALA A 70 -37.18 -3.60 16.50
CA ALA A 70 -35.99 -4.44 16.62
C ALA A 70 -35.15 -4.46 15.33
N LEU A 71 -35.80 -4.51 14.16
CA LEU A 71 -35.12 -4.43 12.86
C LEU A 71 -34.41 -3.09 12.68
N HIS A 72 -35.09 -1.98 12.92
CA HIS A 72 -34.48 -0.65 12.80
C HIS A 72 -33.36 -0.42 13.81
N GLU A 73 -33.49 -0.94 15.03
CA GLU A 73 -32.41 -0.89 16.03
C GLU A 73 -31.18 -1.68 15.58
N GLU A 74 -31.37 -2.83 14.94
CA GLU A 74 -30.29 -3.62 14.34
C GLU A 74 -29.61 -2.86 13.19
N GLU A 75 -30.39 -2.36 12.23
CA GLU A 75 -29.89 -1.56 11.11
C GLU A 75 -29.09 -0.34 11.59
N MET A 76 -29.63 0.39 12.58
CA MET A 76 -28.95 1.54 13.17
C MET A 76 -27.64 1.14 13.88
N ARG A 77 -27.60 -0.05 14.49
CA ARG A 77 -26.37 -0.55 15.14
C ARG A 77 -25.31 -0.91 14.11
N GLN A 78 -25.71 -1.58 13.02
CA GLN A 78 -24.82 -1.93 11.91
C GLN A 78 -24.26 -0.66 11.25
N LEU A 79 -25.13 0.31 10.95
CA LEU A 79 -24.71 1.56 10.32
C LEU A 79 -23.74 2.35 11.20
N LYS A 80 -23.97 2.39 12.53
CA LYS A 80 -23.01 3.00 13.47
C LYS A 80 -21.66 2.28 13.48
N ALA A 81 -21.66 0.94 13.45
CA ALA A 81 -20.42 0.17 13.42
C ALA A 81 -19.62 0.40 12.12
N GLU A 82 -20.31 0.44 10.97
CA GLU A 82 -19.69 0.77 9.69
C GLU A 82 -19.15 2.20 9.64
N MET A 83 -19.88 3.15 10.23
CA MET A 83 -19.45 4.54 10.31
C MET A 83 -18.18 4.69 11.14
N GLU A 84 -18.09 4.05 12.32
CA GLU A 84 -16.88 4.08 13.13
C GLU A 84 -15.70 3.38 12.44
N LYS A 85 -15.94 2.23 11.78
CA LYS A 85 -14.90 1.56 10.99
C LYS A 85 -14.36 2.46 9.87
N THR A 86 -15.25 3.11 9.11
CA THR A 86 -14.88 4.02 8.03
C THR A 86 -14.10 5.22 8.55
N LYS A 87 -14.50 5.75 9.71
CA LYS A 87 -13.80 6.84 10.39
C LYS A 87 -12.39 6.44 10.82
N ASP A 88 -12.21 5.24 11.38
CA ASP A 88 -10.89 4.71 11.73
C ASP A 88 -10.01 4.53 10.49
N GLU A 89 -10.55 3.96 9.42
CA GLU A 89 -9.84 3.85 8.13
C GLU A 89 -9.41 5.23 7.60
N LEU A 90 -10.28 6.23 7.68
CA LEU A 90 -9.96 7.60 7.26
C LEU A 90 -8.82 8.20 8.11
N ILE A 91 -8.83 8.00 9.42
CA ILE A 91 -7.74 8.44 10.31
C ILE A 91 -6.42 7.76 9.91
N THR A 92 -6.43 6.44 9.64
CA THR A 92 -5.22 5.73 9.23
C THR A 92 -4.68 6.23 7.89
N LEU A 93 -5.55 6.48 6.92
CA LEU A 93 -5.17 7.04 5.62
C LEU A 93 -4.60 8.45 5.75
N ARG A 94 -5.21 9.29 6.58
CA ARG A 94 -4.72 10.65 6.85
C ARG A 94 -3.33 10.63 7.49
N ASN A 95 -3.08 9.73 8.45
CA ASN A 95 -1.77 9.58 9.06
C ASN A 95 -0.73 9.09 8.04
N LYS A 96 -1.11 8.17 7.15
CA LYS A 96 -0.25 7.70 6.07
C LYS A 96 0.07 8.80 5.07
N GLU A 97 -0.92 9.62 4.69
CA GLU A 97 -0.74 10.79 3.83
C GLU A 97 0.26 11.78 4.46
N GLN A 98 0.11 12.11 5.74
CA GLN A 98 1.04 12.99 6.45
C GLN A 98 2.47 12.42 6.46
N SER A 99 2.63 11.12 6.69
CA SER A 99 3.94 10.46 6.62
C SER A 99 4.56 10.57 5.23
N LEU A 100 3.78 10.36 4.17
CA LEU A 100 4.24 10.46 2.79
C LEU A 100 4.62 11.89 2.40
N ILE A 101 3.91 12.90 2.92
CA ILE A 101 4.25 14.31 2.72
C ILE A 101 5.62 14.62 3.32
N LEU A 102 5.87 14.16 4.56
CA LEU A 102 7.16 14.35 5.22
C LEU A 102 8.29 13.61 4.48
N GLU A 103 8.06 12.36 4.08
CA GLU A 103 9.03 11.59 3.30
C GLU A 103 9.34 12.26 1.96
N LYS A 104 8.32 12.74 1.25
CA LYS A 104 8.48 13.49 0.02
C LYS A 104 9.35 14.73 0.24
N GLN A 105 9.10 15.50 1.30
CA GLN A 105 9.88 16.70 1.60
C GLN A 105 11.37 16.35 1.85
N VAL A 106 11.65 15.29 2.60
CA VAL A 106 13.03 14.83 2.84
C VAL A 106 13.71 14.41 1.53
N LEU A 107 13.00 13.72 0.65
CA LEU A 107 13.52 13.32 -0.66
C LEU A 107 13.76 14.53 -1.57
N GLU A 108 12.88 15.52 -1.55
CA GLU A 108 13.06 16.78 -2.30
C GLU A 108 14.29 17.55 -1.81
N ASP A 109 14.47 17.68 -0.49
CA ASP A 109 15.65 18.33 0.09
C ASP A 109 16.94 17.57 -0.26
N SER A 110 16.91 16.23 -0.20
CA SER A 110 18.05 15.39 -0.62
C SER A 110 18.36 15.54 -2.11
N ALA A 111 17.34 15.65 -2.98
CA ALA A 111 17.54 15.83 -4.40
C ALA A 111 18.17 17.19 -4.72
N VAL A 112 17.77 18.25 -3.99
CA VAL A 112 18.40 19.58 -4.10
C VAL A 112 19.87 19.50 -3.68
N HIS A 113 20.18 18.89 -2.54
CA HIS A 113 21.56 18.74 -2.07
C HIS A 113 22.44 17.96 -3.08
N LEU A 114 21.94 16.84 -3.60
CA LEU A 114 22.66 16.03 -4.59
C LEU A 114 22.89 16.81 -5.89
N LYS A 115 21.92 17.63 -6.31
CA LYS A 115 22.07 18.50 -7.49
C LYS A 115 23.18 19.53 -7.28
N GLU A 116 23.25 20.14 -6.09
CA GLU A 116 24.34 21.06 -5.76
C GLU A 116 25.71 20.36 -5.74
N GLU A 117 25.79 19.14 -5.20
CA GLU A 117 27.04 18.35 -5.24
C GLU A 117 27.47 17.99 -6.65
N ILE A 118 26.52 17.63 -7.53
CA ILE A 118 26.80 17.37 -8.94
C ILE A 118 27.36 18.63 -9.60
N SER A 119 26.69 19.78 -9.45
CA SER A 119 27.17 21.03 -10.05
C SER A 119 28.56 21.43 -9.55
N ARG A 120 28.86 21.23 -8.25
CA ARG A 120 30.22 21.46 -7.73
C ARG A 120 31.26 20.53 -8.38
N LYS A 121 30.93 19.25 -8.54
CA LYS A 121 31.82 18.28 -9.19
C LYS A 121 32.02 18.57 -10.67
N GLU A 122 30.97 19.01 -11.38
CA GLU A 122 31.05 19.46 -12.76
C GLU A 122 32.03 20.63 -12.90
N THR A 123 31.94 21.66 -12.04
CA THR A 123 32.91 22.77 -12.02
C THR A 123 34.34 22.31 -11.77
N VAL A 124 34.55 21.36 -10.86
CA VAL A 124 35.89 20.79 -10.60
C VAL A 124 36.41 20.03 -11.81
N ILE A 125 35.56 19.27 -12.50
CA ILE A 125 35.93 18.55 -13.73
C ILE A 125 36.32 19.55 -14.82
N GLU A 126 35.52 20.58 -15.06
CA GLU A 126 35.81 21.63 -16.05
C GLU A 126 37.15 22.32 -15.76
N GLU A 127 37.45 22.64 -14.49
CA GLU A 127 38.73 23.22 -14.10
C GLU A 127 39.90 22.27 -14.34
N LEU A 128 39.75 20.98 -13.98
CA LEU A 128 40.78 19.97 -14.19
C LEU A 128 41.03 19.72 -15.68
N GLU A 129 39.99 19.68 -16.51
CA GLU A 129 40.08 19.57 -17.96
C GLU A 129 40.84 20.76 -18.55
N MET A 130 40.52 21.99 -18.13
CA MET A 130 41.25 23.20 -18.54
C MET A 130 42.73 23.14 -18.16
N GLN A 131 43.06 22.74 -16.92
CA GLN A 131 44.46 22.58 -16.48
C GLN A 131 45.20 21.51 -17.29
N LEU A 132 44.51 20.45 -17.70
CA LEU A 132 45.09 19.36 -18.49
C LEU A 132 45.40 19.84 -19.92
N ASP A 133 44.48 20.59 -20.53
CA ASP A 133 44.66 21.23 -21.83
C ASP A 133 45.79 22.25 -21.82
N GLU A 134 45.87 23.11 -20.79
CA GLU A 134 46.97 24.07 -20.63
C GLU A 134 48.34 23.36 -20.53
N ARG A 135 48.42 22.28 -19.74
CA ARG A 135 49.64 21.47 -19.64
C ARG A 135 49.98 20.75 -20.94
N ALA A 136 48.99 20.23 -21.66
CA ALA A 136 49.18 19.61 -22.96
C ALA A 136 49.72 20.62 -23.98
N GLN A 137 49.20 21.85 -24.00
CA GLN A 137 49.73 22.92 -24.85
C GLN A 137 51.13 23.37 -24.43
N ALA A 138 51.40 23.52 -23.13
CA ALA A 138 52.72 23.88 -22.62
C ALA A 138 53.77 22.80 -22.92
N THR A 139 53.43 21.53 -22.77
CA THR A 139 54.31 20.41 -23.14
C THR A 139 54.49 20.32 -24.64
N ALA A 140 53.45 20.45 -25.46
CA ALA A 140 53.56 20.49 -26.93
C ALA A 140 54.48 21.61 -27.41
N SER A 141 54.39 22.80 -26.79
CA SER A 141 55.26 23.95 -27.07
C SER A 141 56.71 23.72 -26.62
N SER A 142 56.90 22.99 -25.51
CA SER A 142 58.21 22.62 -24.96
C SER A 142 58.87 21.48 -25.72
N SER A 143 58.10 20.59 -26.35
CA SER A 143 58.61 19.47 -27.16
C SER A 143 59.10 19.86 -28.56
N SER A 144 59.11 21.15 -28.93
CA SER A 144 59.81 21.60 -30.15
C SER A 144 61.34 21.57 -30.00
N SER A 145 61.88 21.28 -28.81
CA SER A 145 63.26 20.83 -28.60
C SER A 145 63.30 19.31 -28.36
N THR A 146 62.70 18.53 -29.27
CA THR A 146 62.94 17.09 -29.32
C THR A 146 64.44 16.84 -29.37
N TYR A 147 64.95 16.16 -28.34
CA TYR A 147 66.32 15.66 -28.26
C TYR A 147 66.52 14.62 -29.38
N HIS A 148 66.76 15.10 -30.60
CA HIS A 148 67.07 14.27 -31.75
C HIS A 148 68.50 13.75 -31.55
N ILE A 149 68.61 12.48 -31.19
CA ILE A 149 69.88 11.76 -31.25
C ILE A 149 70.24 11.69 -32.73
N ASP A 150 71.34 12.34 -33.09
CA ASP A 150 71.86 12.32 -34.45
C ASP A 150 72.17 10.86 -34.88
N ASP A 151 71.71 10.46 -36.07
CA ASP A 151 71.94 9.14 -36.65
C ASP A 151 73.45 8.83 -36.74
N GLN A 152 74.28 9.87 -36.88
CA GLN A 152 75.74 9.74 -36.80
C GLN A 152 76.23 9.26 -35.43
N THR A 153 75.65 9.77 -34.34
CA THR A 153 76.00 9.37 -32.96
C THR A 153 75.59 7.92 -32.70
N LEU A 154 74.41 7.54 -33.18
CA LEU A 154 73.90 6.17 -33.04
C LEU A 154 74.76 5.17 -33.83
N ARG A 155 75.12 5.49 -35.08
CA ARG A 155 76.04 4.68 -35.90
C ARG A 155 77.41 4.54 -35.24
N GLN A 156 77.95 5.61 -34.66
CA GLN A 156 79.24 5.54 -33.95
C GLN A 156 79.16 4.67 -32.70
N LEU A 157 78.09 4.75 -31.90
CA LEU A 157 77.91 3.88 -30.74
C LEU A 157 77.77 2.41 -31.13
N PHE A 158 77.01 2.11 -32.19
CA PHE A 158 76.89 0.75 -32.73
C PHE A 158 78.23 0.21 -33.25
N LEU A 159 78.96 0.99 -34.05
CA LEU A 159 80.29 0.62 -34.52
C LEU A 159 81.27 0.42 -33.36
N SER A 160 81.20 1.27 -32.34
CA SER A 160 82.05 1.16 -31.15
C SER A 160 81.73 -0.11 -30.37
N TYR A 161 80.47 -0.52 -30.27
CA TYR A 161 80.11 -1.78 -29.62
C TYR A 161 80.71 -3.01 -30.32
N PHE A 162 80.67 -3.06 -31.66
CA PHE A 162 81.20 -4.20 -32.40
C PHE A 162 82.73 -4.20 -32.57
N THR A 163 83.38 -3.03 -32.51
CA THR A 163 84.84 -2.90 -32.67
C THR A 163 85.61 -2.81 -31.35
N ALA A 164 84.95 -2.53 -30.23
CA ALA A 164 85.58 -2.47 -28.93
C ALA A 164 85.99 -3.85 -28.39
N GLU A 165 87.03 -3.85 -27.55
CA GLU A 165 87.45 -5.02 -26.79
C GLU A 165 86.30 -5.53 -25.90
N LYS A 166 86.22 -6.85 -25.69
CA LYS A 166 85.12 -7.50 -24.93
C LYS A 166 84.91 -6.95 -23.52
N SER A 167 85.93 -6.29 -22.95
CA SER A 167 85.88 -5.63 -21.64
C SER A 167 85.09 -4.31 -21.66
N LYS A 168 84.94 -3.65 -22.82
CA LYS A 168 84.31 -2.33 -23.00
C LYS A 168 82.92 -2.39 -23.63
N GLN A 169 82.57 -3.52 -24.24
CA GLN A 169 81.24 -3.75 -24.82
C GLN A 169 80.09 -3.57 -23.80
N PRO A 170 80.22 -4.01 -22.53
CA PRO A 170 79.19 -3.75 -21.52
C PRO A 170 78.88 -2.27 -21.28
N ASP A 171 79.92 -1.46 -21.19
CA ASP A 171 79.82 -0.02 -20.93
C ASP A 171 79.16 0.69 -22.12
N ILE A 172 79.52 0.28 -23.34
CA ILE A 172 78.94 0.83 -24.57
C ILE A 172 77.48 0.41 -24.76
N ALA A 173 77.11 -0.82 -24.38
CA ALA A 173 75.71 -1.27 -24.37
C ALA A 173 74.86 -0.50 -23.36
N MET A 174 75.44 -0.17 -22.19
CA MET A 174 74.77 0.67 -21.18
C MET A 174 74.55 2.09 -21.71
N LEU A 175 75.56 2.65 -22.39
CA LEU A 175 75.45 3.96 -23.05
C LEU A 175 74.39 3.95 -24.16
N LEU A 176 74.34 2.91 -25.00
CA LEU A 176 73.29 2.74 -26.00
C LEU A 176 71.88 2.68 -25.38
N ALA A 177 71.70 1.92 -24.30
CA ALA A 177 70.41 1.81 -23.61
C ALA A 177 69.99 3.14 -22.95
N SER A 178 70.95 3.87 -22.37
CA SER A 178 70.72 5.19 -21.79
C SER A 178 70.38 6.24 -22.83
N VAL A 179 71.07 6.23 -23.99
CA VAL A 179 70.83 7.18 -25.07
C VAL A 179 69.50 6.90 -25.76
N LEU A 180 69.12 5.63 -25.95
CA LEU A 180 67.84 5.22 -26.54
C LEU A 180 66.64 5.31 -25.58
N GLY A 181 66.84 5.71 -24.33
CA GLY A 181 65.76 5.92 -23.36
C GLY A 181 65.03 4.64 -22.96
N TYR A 182 65.74 3.51 -22.85
CA TYR A 182 65.13 2.24 -22.47
C TYR A 182 64.57 2.31 -21.03
N PRO A 183 63.39 1.71 -20.75
CA PRO A 183 62.85 1.68 -19.40
C PRO A 183 63.80 0.93 -18.46
N GLN A 184 63.80 1.29 -17.17
CA GLN A 184 64.74 0.74 -16.18
C GLN A 184 64.76 -0.80 -16.12
N GLU A 185 63.63 -1.44 -16.43
CA GLU A 185 63.52 -2.90 -16.48
C GLU A 185 64.44 -3.51 -17.55
N ASP A 186 64.55 -2.89 -18.73
CA ASP A 186 65.36 -3.40 -19.84
C ASP A 186 66.84 -3.07 -19.66
N VAL A 187 67.15 -1.94 -19.02
CA VAL A 187 68.53 -1.60 -18.60
C VAL A 187 69.05 -2.64 -17.59
N ALA A 188 68.21 -3.11 -16.66
CA ALA A 188 68.58 -4.13 -15.70
C ALA A 188 68.89 -5.49 -16.36
N LYS A 189 68.16 -5.85 -17.43
CA LYS A 189 68.43 -7.07 -18.22
C LYS A 189 69.80 -7.01 -18.91
N ILE A 190 70.17 -5.86 -19.48
CA ILE A 190 71.48 -5.65 -20.12
C ILE A 190 72.61 -5.74 -19.08
N HIS A 191 72.42 -5.16 -17.89
CA HIS A 191 73.38 -5.26 -16.80
C HIS A 191 73.57 -6.72 -16.33
N ALA A 192 72.48 -7.48 -16.20
CA ALA A 192 72.52 -8.89 -15.81
C ALA A 192 73.24 -9.77 -16.87
N ALA A 193 72.99 -9.52 -18.16
CA ALA A 193 73.66 -10.24 -19.25
C ALA A 193 75.18 -9.98 -19.28
N ASN A 194 75.62 -8.76 -19.00
CA ASN A 194 77.04 -8.41 -18.91
C ASN A 194 77.75 -9.04 -17.70
N GLN A 195 77.05 -9.18 -16.57
CA GLN A 195 77.58 -9.90 -15.40
C GLN A 195 77.63 -11.42 -15.60
N ALA A 196 76.71 -11.98 -16.40
CA ALA A 196 76.74 -13.39 -16.76
C ALA A 196 77.90 -13.72 -17.72
N ALA A 197 78.21 -12.83 -18.68
CA ALA A 197 79.31 -13.01 -19.63
C ALA A 197 80.72 -13.00 -18.99
N SER A 198 80.87 -12.40 -17.82
CA SER A 198 82.12 -12.37 -17.04
C SER A 198 82.29 -13.59 -16.10
N ARG A 199 81.30 -14.48 -16.02
CA ARG A 199 81.41 -15.79 -15.36
C ARG A 199 81.62 -16.86 -16.43
N GLY A 200 82.90 -17.11 -16.71
CA GLY A 200 83.37 -17.95 -17.82
C GLY A 200 82.71 -19.34 -17.92
N TRP A 201 82.38 -19.69 -19.15
CA TRP A 201 81.88 -21.00 -19.61
C TRP A 201 82.98 -22.09 -19.67
N PHE A 202 84.04 -22.00 -18.87
CA PHE A 202 85.04 -23.08 -18.75
C PHE A 202 84.93 -23.75 -17.39
N GLY A 203 84.15 -24.82 -17.36
CA GLY A 203 83.96 -25.68 -16.19
C GLY A 203 83.02 -26.85 -16.43
N LEU A 204 83.02 -27.44 -17.64
CA LEU A 204 82.34 -28.72 -17.90
C LEU A 204 83.39 -29.83 -17.82
N GLY A 205 83.40 -30.55 -16.71
CA GLY A 205 84.27 -31.72 -16.52
C GLY A 205 83.74 -32.64 -15.44
N GLY A 206 83.13 -33.76 -15.85
CA GLY A 206 83.04 -34.97 -15.05
C GLY A 206 81.64 -35.60 -14.92
N PRO A 207 81.38 -36.75 -15.58
CA PRO A 207 80.21 -37.58 -15.33
C PRO A 207 80.53 -38.66 -14.29
N SER A 208 79.54 -39.07 -13.49
CA SER A 208 79.47 -40.43 -12.91
C SER A 208 78.04 -40.78 -12.51
N ARG A 209 77.73 -42.05 -12.74
CA ARG A 209 76.41 -42.65 -12.98
C ARG A 209 75.95 -43.42 -11.70
N PRO A 210 74.89 -44.25 -11.74
CA PRO A 210 73.64 -44.08 -11.00
C PRO A 210 73.44 -45.10 -9.85
N VAL A 211 72.30 -45.00 -9.16
CA VAL A 211 71.56 -46.14 -8.58
C VAL A 211 70.15 -46.11 -9.16
#